data_AF-A0A1I1ZZE7-F1
#
_entry.id   AF-A0A1I1ZZE7-F1
#
_cell.length_a   1.000
_cell.length_b   1.000
_cell.length_c   1.000
_cell.angle_alpha   90.00
_cell.angle_beta   90.00
_cell.angle_gamma   90.00
#
_symmetry.space_group_name_H-M   'P 1'
#
loop_
_entity.id
_entity.type
_entity.pdbx_description
1 polymer ?
#
loop_
_entity_poly.entity_id
_entity_poly.type
_entity_poly.pdbx_seq_one_letter_code
_entity_poly.pdbx_strand_id
1 'polypeptide(L)'
;MKKLAGALLAALLLFCQSVFADQPTTVLTEIKDGKQIHMERPVIDGANDEALQRAANNVLRSAADDVADKVGKKGTVTYEVTLNRPSLVSVLLKGSNNKRSYVRAVNIDLTTGREFSLDEFFFGGEEREKLLGKNAENVLFTESGVAFAEKKGAAYDRVFSYQELLPLSRIGDIGRLITVWKLTENSDGKILALKQGDLFAFKLNANPSTGFRWVNSVSGGPANGIVKAGSSFMISNSQKEQTGTPGLEFQFYAAKLPGTYRLQLSYQRPWEKIAGVRECNVTIIVK
;
A
#
# COMPACT_ATOMS: atom_id res chain seq x y z
N MET A 1 -14.24 0.91 46.92
CA MET A 1 -14.86 0.92 45.57
C MET A 1 -14.48 2.12 44.69
N LYS A 2 -14.10 3.30 45.21
CA LYS A 2 -13.71 4.46 44.36
C LYS A 2 -12.32 4.38 43.70
N LYS A 3 -11.40 3.54 44.20
CA LYS A 3 -10.04 3.37 43.62
C LYS A 3 -9.96 2.38 42.45
N LEU A 4 -10.94 1.49 42.28
CA LEU A 4 -10.99 0.55 41.15
C LEU A 4 -11.55 1.19 39.87
N ALA A 5 -12.44 2.18 39.99
CA ALA A 5 -13.00 2.89 38.84
C ALA A 5 -11.97 3.75 38.09
N GLY A 6 -11.01 4.37 38.82
CA GLY A 6 -9.96 5.18 38.21
C GLY A 6 -8.93 4.38 37.41
N ALA A 7 -8.59 3.16 37.87
CA ALA A 7 -7.68 2.28 37.15
C ALA A 7 -8.31 1.71 35.87
N LEU A 8 -9.62 1.43 35.88
CA LEU A 8 -10.35 0.96 34.70
C LEU A 8 -10.47 2.07 33.64
N LEU A 9 -10.69 3.32 34.05
CA LEU A 9 -10.78 4.48 33.14
C LEU A 9 -9.43 4.82 32.48
N ALA A 10 -8.32 4.72 33.23
CA ALA A 10 -6.98 4.92 32.69
C ALA A 10 -6.56 3.81 31.72
N ALA A 11 -6.96 2.56 31.99
CA ALA A 11 -6.76 1.45 31.05
C ALA A 11 -7.56 1.66 29.75
N LEU A 12 -8.84 2.08 29.85
CA LEU A 12 -9.70 2.39 28.69
C LEU A 12 -9.15 3.52 27.82
N LEU A 13 -8.56 4.57 28.41
CA LEU A 13 -7.93 5.68 27.66
C LEU A 13 -6.64 5.27 26.94
N LEU A 14 -5.88 4.31 27.48
CA LEU A 14 -4.70 3.75 26.82
C LEU A 14 -5.07 2.82 25.65
N PHE A 15 -6.24 2.15 25.70
CA PHE A 15 -6.77 1.38 24.57
C PHE A 15 -7.29 2.25 23.43
N CYS A 16 -7.74 3.49 23.68
CA CYS A 16 -8.18 4.39 22.60
C CYS A 16 -7.03 4.81 21.65
N GLN A 17 -5.79 4.90 22.14
CA GLN A 17 -4.66 5.35 21.32
C GLN A 17 -4.29 4.37 20.20
N SER A 18 -4.59 3.07 20.35
CA SER A 18 -4.26 2.05 19.34
C SER A 18 -5.34 1.89 18.28
N VAL A 19 -6.57 2.34 18.53
CA VAL A 19 -7.70 2.24 17.58
C VAL A 19 -7.64 3.32 16.50
N PHE A 20 -6.98 4.46 16.76
CA PHE A 20 -6.82 5.53 15.76
C PHE A 20 -5.69 5.28 14.74
N ALA A 21 -4.78 4.33 14.98
CA ALA A 21 -3.54 4.18 14.22
C ALA A 21 -3.72 3.65 12.78
N ASP A 22 -4.84 3.00 12.48
CA ASP A 22 -5.13 2.39 11.17
C ASP A 22 -6.15 3.20 10.33
N GLN A 23 -6.42 4.45 10.71
CA GLN A 23 -7.31 5.32 9.93
C GLN A 23 -6.60 5.99 8.75
N PRO A 24 -7.33 6.33 7.67
CA PRO A 24 -6.78 7.20 6.63
C PRO A 24 -6.29 8.51 7.24
N THR A 25 -5.24 9.09 6.65
CA THR A 25 -4.69 10.38 7.08
C THR A 25 -5.71 11.48 6.82
N THR A 26 -5.97 12.35 7.79
CA THR A 26 -6.81 13.53 7.56
C THR A 26 -6.04 14.58 6.74
N VAL A 27 -6.65 14.98 5.61
CA VAL A 27 -6.14 16.03 4.71
C VAL A 27 -7.17 17.16 4.70
N LEU A 28 -6.80 18.27 5.32
CA LEU A 28 -7.61 19.49 5.40
C LEU A 28 -7.33 20.41 4.21
N THR A 29 -8.30 21.25 3.89
CA THR A 29 -8.15 22.34 2.93
C THR A 29 -7.88 23.64 3.66
N GLU A 30 -6.75 24.26 3.37
CA GLU A 30 -6.45 25.62 3.79
C GLU A 30 -6.59 26.56 2.60
N ILE A 31 -7.44 27.58 2.73
CA ILE A 31 -7.68 28.56 1.69
C ILE A 31 -6.67 29.70 1.82
N LYS A 32 -6.01 30.05 0.71
CA LYS A 32 -5.09 31.17 0.60
C LYS A 32 -5.46 32.03 -0.59
N ASP A 33 -6.12 33.15 -0.31
CA ASP A 33 -6.48 34.14 -1.31
C ASP A 33 -5.38 35.18 -1.49
N GLY A 34 -4.96 35.36 -2.75
CA GLY A 34 -4.15 36.48 -3.19
C GLY A 34 -4.95 37.46 -4.05
N LYS A 35 -4.33 38.56 -4.47
CA LYS A 35 -4.99 39.61 -5.28
C LYS A 35 -5.67 39.09 -6.56
N GLN A 36 -5.15 38.04 -7.17
CA GLN A 36 -5.65 37.48 -8.44
C GLN A 36 -5.68 35.95 -8.44
N ILE A 37 -5.47 35.30 -7.30
CA ILE A 37 -5.36 33.85 -7.20
C ILE A 37 -6.15 33.34 -6.00
N HIS A 38 -6.98 32.33 -6.22
CA HIS A 38 -7.62 31.54 -5.18
C HIS A 38 -6.89 30.20 -5.09
N MET A 39 -6.38 29.86 -3.91
CA MET A 39 -5.61 28.63 -3.71
C MET A 39 -6.20 27.80 -2.58
N GLU A 40 -6.54 26.56 -2.90
CA GLU A 40 -6.82 25.50 -1.94
C GLU A 40 -5.52 24.70 -1.73
N ARG A 41 -4.98 24.75 -0.52
CA ARG A 41 -3.77 24.03 -0.14
C ARG A 41 -4.13 22.79 0.69
N PRO A 42 -3.63 21.59 0.33
CA PRO A 42 -3.75 20.42 1.20
C PRO A 42 -2.85 20.57 2.44
N VAL A 43 -3.39 20.25 3.61
CA VAL A 43 -2.67 20.23 4.89
C VAL A 43 -2.95 18.92 5.60
N ILE A 44 -1.90 18.18 5.93
CA ILE A 44 -1.97 16.95 6.70
C ILE A 44 -2.09 17.27 8.18
N ASP A 45 -3.03 16.60 8.83
CA ASP A 45 -3.23 16.68 10.28
C ASP A 45 -3.49 15.31 10.91
N GLY A 46 -3.06 15.16 12.17
CA GLY A 46 -3.19 13.91 12.93
C GLY A 46 -2.23 12.79 12.52
N ALA A 47 -1.07 13.10 11.92
CA ALA A 47 -0.05 12.09 11.65
C ALA A 47 0.65 11.65 12.96
N ASN A 48 1.20 10.43 12.96
CA ASN A 48 1.80 9.82 14.16
C ASN A 48 3.05 10.55 14.69
N ASP A 49 3.71 11.37 13.87
CA ASP A 49 4.90 12.14 14.24
C ASP A 49 4.76 13.60 13.76
N GLU A 50 4.78 14.54 14.71
CA GLU A 50 4.59 15.97 14.42
C GLU A 50 5.73 16.57 13.58
N ALA A 51 6.97 16.11 13.74
CA ALA A 51 8.09 16.63 12.98
C ALA A 51 7.99 16.19 11.51
N LEU A 52 7.63 14.94 11.27
CA LEU A 52 7.36 14.40 9.93
C LEU A 52 6.11 15.03 9.31
N GLN A 53 5.05 15.28 10.11
CA GLN A 53 3.88 16.05 9.66
C GLN A 53 4.27 17.45 9.18
N ARG A 54 5.07 18.18 9.97
CA ARG A 54 5.57 19.52 9.58
C ARG A 54 6.40 19.45 8.31
N ALA A 55 7.26 18.45 8.16
CA ALA A 55 8.05 18.25 6.94
C ALA A 55 7.15 17.99 5.72
N ALA A 56 6.18 17.08 5.83
CA ALA A 56 5.20 16.79 4.79
C ALA A 56 4.39 18.04 4.37
N ASN A 57 3.91 18.81 5.35
CA ASN A 57 3.17 20.05 5.08
C ASN A 57 4.03 21.12 4.41
N ASN A 58 5.34 21.17 4.70
CA ASN A 58 6.25 22.05 3.97
C ASN A 58 6.42 21.63 2.51
N VAL A 59 6.44 20.32 2.21
CA VAL A 59 6.48 19.81 0.84
C VAL A 59 5.20 20.19 0.09
N LEU A 60 4.04 19.91 0.66
CA LEU A 60 2.73 20.25 0.08
C LEU A 60 2.59 21.75 -0.17
N ARG A 61 2.98 22.58 0.81
CA ARG A 61 2.98 24.04 0.67
C ARG A 61 3.87 24.50 -0.48
N SER A 62 5.11 24.01 -0.52
CA SER A 62 6.07 24.39 -1.57
C SER A 62 5.58 23.97 -2.96
N ALA A 63 4.94 22.82 -3.06
CA ALA A 63 4.35 22.34 -4.32
C ALA A 63 3.14 23.18 -4.76
N ALA A 64 2.25 23.56 -3.85
CA ALA A 64 1.12 24.43 -4.17
C ALA A 64 1.58 25.83 -4.61
N ASP A 65 2.57 26.40 -3.94
CA ASP A 65 3.17 27.68 -4.33
C ASP A 65 3.86 27.59 -5.70
N ASP A 66 4.58 26.49 -6.01
CA ASP A 66 5.17 26.24 -7.35
C ASP A 66 4.09 26.15 -8.45
N VAL A 67 2.99 25.42 -8.21
CA VAL A 67 1.88 25.33 -9.18
C VAL A 67 1.27 26.71 -9.44
N ALA A 68 1.06 27.53 -8.40
CA ALA A 68 0.63 28.90 -8.54
C ALA A 68 1.60 29.74 -9.39
N ASP A 69 2.91 29.58 -9.17
CA ASP A 69 3.94 30.27 -9.96
C ASP A 69 3.89 29.89 -11.44
N LYS A 70 3.67 28.61 -11.76
CA LYS A 70 3.58 28.13 -13.15
C LYS A 70 2.36 28.69 -13.90
N VAL A 71 1.26 28.94 -13.19
CA VAL A 71 0.10 29.66 -13.75
C VAL A 71 0.20 31.17 -13.59
N GLY A 72 1.34 31.71 -13.17
CA GLY A 72 1.61 33.14 -13.11
C GLY A 72 0.92 33.86 -11.95
N LYS A 73 0.62 33.15 -10.86
CA LYS A 73 -0.08 33.65 -9.65
C LYS A 73 -1.43 34.29 -9.95
N LYS A 74 -2.14 33.74 -10.94
CA LYS A 74 -3.50 34.15 -11.34
C LYS A 74 -4.40 32.93 -11.52
N GLY A 75 -5.68 33.09 -11.25
CA GLY A 75 -6.69 32.05 -11.46
C GLY A 75 -6.88 31.20 -10.21
N THR A 76 -6.89 29.88 -10.38
CA THR A 76 -7.17 28.93 -9.30
C THR A 76 -6.06 27.89 -9.16
N VAL A 77 -5.80 27.49 -7.92
CA VAL A 77 -5.06 26.27 -7.60
C VAL A 77 -5.97 25.43 -6.72
N THR A 78 -6.32 24.25 -7.18
CA THR A 78 -7.11 23.25 -6.44
C THR A 78 -6.29 21.98 -6.27
N TYR A 79 -6.78 21.05 -5.47
CA TYR A 79 -6.14 19.75 -5.31
C TYR A 79 -7.14 18.61 -5.24
N GLU A 80 -6.65 17.41 -5.51
CA GLU A 80 -7.39 16.16 -5.37
C GLU A 80 -6.53 15.16 -4.60
N VAL A 81 -7.07 14.57 -3.52
CA VAL A 81 -6.42 13.44 -2.84
C VAL A 81 -6.71 12.20 -3.66
N THR A 82 -5.66 11.56 -4.17
CA THR A 82 -5.74 10.44 -5.11
C THR A 82 -5.37 9.10 -4.49
N LEU A 83 -4.61 9.12 -3.40
CA LEU A 83 -4.33 7.98 -2.53
C LEU A 83 -4.37 8.46 -1.08
N ASN A 84 -5.07 7.73 -0.22
CA ASN A 84 -5.05 8.00 1.22
C ASN A 84 -4.87 6.71 2.03
N ARG A 85 -3.71 6.57 2.64
CA ARG A 85 -3.33 5.49 3.55
C ARG A 85 -2.86 6.07 4.88
N PRO A 86 -2.79 5.26 5.96
CA PRO A 86 -2.29 5.72 7.26
C PRO A 86 -0.88 6.30 7.21
N SER A 87 -0.05 5.92 6.23
CA SER A 87 1.34 6.38 6.11
C SER A 87 1.72 6.97 4.74
N LEU A 88 0.79 7.00 3.79
CA LEU A 88 1.03 7.47 2.42
C LEU A 88 -0.15 8.33 1.95
N VAL A 89 0.14 9.50 1.42
CA VAL A 89 -0.86 10.41 0.86
C VAL A 89 -0.38 10.93 -0.48
N SER A 90 -1.16 10.73 -1.54
CA SER A 90 -0.87 11.33 -2.85
C SER A 90 -1.90 12.37 -3.22
N VAL A 91 -1.40 13.52 -3.68
CA VAL A 91 -2.22 14.67 -4.06
C VAL A 91 -1.86 15.11 -5.47
N LEU A 92 -2.88 15.37 -6.28
CA LEU A 92 -2.75 16.03 -7.58
C LEU A 92 -3.13 17.51 -7.43
N LEU A 93 -2.15 18.39 -7.50
CA LEU A 93 -2.37 19.84 -7.55
C LEU A 93 -2.69 20.26 -8.99
N LYS A 94 -3.70 21.09 -9.17
CA LYS A 94 -4.19 21.58 -10.46
C LYS A 94 -4.26 23.10 -10.43
N GLY A 95 -3.36 23.74 -11.17
CA GLY A 95 -3.38 25.18 -11.40
C GLY A 95 -4.00 25.51 -12.75
N SER A 96 -4.87 26.50 -12.81
CA SER A 96 -5.40 26.99 -14.07
C SER A 96 -5.72 28.49 -14.06
N ASN A 97 -5.60 29.12 -15.23
CA ASN A 97 -6.21 30.40 -15.55
C ASN A 97 -6.63 30.42 -17.03
N ASN A 98 -7.17 31.54 -17.50
CA ASN A 98 -7.68 31.68 -18.87
C ASN A 98 -6.67 31.39 -20.00
N LYS A 99 -5.37 31.24 -19.70
CA LYS A 99 -4.28 31.06 -20.68
C LYS A 99 -3.36 29.87 -20.40
N ARG A 100 -3.29 29.38 -19.16
CA ARG A 100 -2.30 28.38 -18.71
C ARG A 100 -2.96 27.36 -17.81
N SER A 101 -2.56 26.11 -17.97
CA SER A 101 -2.83 25.01 -17.04
C SER A 101 -1.52 24.35 -16.63
N TYR A 102 -1.43 23.94 -15.39
CA TYR A 102 -0.28 23.21 -14.88
C TYR A 102 -0.72 22.25 -13.79
N VAL A 103 -0.32 20.98 -13.89
CA VAL A 103 -0.61 19.99 -12.86
C VAL A 103 0.68 19.40 -12.28
N ARG A 104 0.64 19.04 -11.00
CA ARG A 104 1.77 18.43 -10.30
C ARG A 104 1.27 17.41 -9.28
N ALA A 105 1.75 16.18 -9.39
CA ALA A 105 1.60 15.19 -8.34
C ALA A 105 2.59 15.43 -7.20
N VAL A 106 2.16 15.12 -5.98
CA VAL A 106 2.97 15.10 -4.78
C VAL A 106 2.60 13.83 -4.00
N ASN A 107 3.56 12.92 -3.82
CA ASN A 107 3.33 11.62 -3.17
C ASN A 107 4.08 11.59 -1.83
N ILE A 108 3.39 11.82 -0.70
CA ILE A 108 3.99 12.01 0.62
C ILE A 108 4.07 10.71 1.42
N ASP A 109 5.24 10.41 1.95
CA ASP A 109 5.46 9.35 2.94
C ASP A 109 5.56 9.97 4.35
N LEU A 110 4.58 9.68 5.21
CA LEU A 110 4.50 10.23 6.56
C LEU A 110 5.46 9.57 7.56
N THR A 111 6.10 8.46 7.19
CA THR A 111 7.17 7.85 7.97
C THR A 111 8.53 8.50 7.71
N THR A 112 8.65 9.30 6.64
CA THR A 112 9.88 10.03 6.33
C THR A 112 9.70 11.55 6.20
N GLY A 113 8.45 12.03 6.08
CA GLY A 113 8.12 13.44 5.86
C GLY A 113 8.51 13.96 4.46
N ARG A 114 8.77 13.07 3.50
CA ARG A 114 9.29 13.39 2.16
C ARG A 114 8.42 12.81 1.04
N GLU A 115 8.70 13.21 -0.20
CA GLU A 115 8.09 12.56 -1.36
C GLU A 115 8.65 11.14 -1.55
N PHE A 116 7.79 10.18 -1.89
CA PHE A 116 8.17 8.83 -2.31
C PHE A 116 8.00 8.65 -3.82
N SER A 117 8.64 7.62 -4.36
CA SER A 117 8.65 7.28 -5.78
C SER A 117 8.25 5.82 -6.02
N LEU A 118 8.51 5.33 -7.25
CA LEU A 118 8.32 3.92 -7.59
C LEU A 118 9.31 3.00 -6.87
N ASP A 119 10.52 3.49 -6.56
CA ASP A 119 11.61 2.64 -6.08
C ASP A 119 11.36 2.06 -4.68
N GLU A 120 10.55 2.75 -3.88
CA GLU A 120 10.10 2.34 -2.56
C GLU A 120 9.18 1.11 -2.63
N PHE A 121 8.42 0.95 -3.70
CA PHE A 121 7.38 -0.09 -3.80
C PHE A 121 7.64 -1.14 -4.87
N PHE A 122 8.47 -0.82 -5.86
CA PHE A 122 8.71 -1.68 -7.01
C PHE A 122 10.20 -1.81 -7.29
N PHE A 123 10.65 -3.04 -7.54
CA PHE A 123 12.01 -3.32 -7.98
C PHE A 123 12.29 -2.63 -9.31
N GLY A 124 13.47 -2.03 -9.42
CA GLY A 124 14.00 -1.54 -10.69
C GLY A 124 14.53 -2.67 -11.58
N GLY A 125 14.90 -2.34 -12.80
CA GLY A 125 15.50 -3.27 -13.77
C GLY A 125 14.74 -3.35 -15.09
N GLU A 126 15.22 -4.24 -15.96
CA GLU A 126 14.80 -4.34 -17.35
C GLU A 126 13.29 -4.60 -17.51
N GLU A 127 12.69 -5.42 -16.65
CA GLU A 127 11.24 -5.70 -16.69
C GLU A 127 10.41 -4.45 -16.40
N ARG A 128 10.83 -3.64 -15.42
CA ARG A 128 10.17 -2.36 -15.11
C ARG A 128 10.35 -1.37 -16.25
N GLU A 129 11.55 -1.29 -16.84
CA GLU A 129 11.81 -0.40 -17.97
C GLU A 129 10.99 -0.78 -19.21
N LYS A 130 10.80 -2.08 -19.46
CA LYS A 130 9.93 -2.58 -20.54
C LYS A 130 8.47 -2.20 -20.32
N LEU A 131 8.00 -2.25 -19.07
CA LEU A 131 6.61 -1.93 -18.74
C LEU A 131 6.34 -0.41 -18.71
N LEU A 132 7.20 0.37 -18.05
CA LEU A 132 6.96 1.78 -17.71
C LEU A 132 7.76 2.78 -18.57
N GLY A 133 8.80 2.31 -19.27
CA GLY A 133 9.81 3.12 -19.94
C GLY A 133 11.04 3.37 -19.05
N LYS A 134 12.17 3.70 -19.69
CA LYS A 134 13.50 3.82 -19.04
C LYS A 134 13.58 4.91 -17.95
N ASN A 135 12.85 6.01 -18.10
CA ASN A 135 12.86 7.14 -17.17
C ASN A 135 11.42 7.44 -16.75
N ALA A 136 10.80 6.50 -16.05
CA ALA A 136 9.43 6.61 -15.58
C ALA A 136 9.32 7.66 -14.44
N GLU A 137 9.29 8.93 -14.83
CA GLU A 137 9.16 10.10 -13.96
C GLU A 137 7.73 10.66 -13.96
N ASN A 138 7.48 11.69 -13.15
CA ASN A 138 6.19 12.38 -13.03
C ASN A 138 5.07 11.38 -12.71
N VAL A 139 5.18 10.76 -11.54
CA VAL A 139 4.29 9.70 -11.09
C VAL A 139 3.26 10.22 -10.10
N LEU A 140 2.04 9.72 -10.20
CA LEU A 140 0.95 9.97 -9.28
C LEU A 140 0.41 8.61 -8.82
N PHE A 141 0.53 8.33 -7.53
CA PHE A 141 -0.08 7.12 -6.97
C PHE A 141 -1.56 7.40 -6.69
N THR A 142 -2.40 6.43 -7.05
CA THR A 142 -3.86 6.50 -6.89
C THR A 142 -4.36 5.25 -6.17
N GLU A 143 -5.62 5.25 -5.73
CA GLU A 143 -6.25 4.07 -5.13
C GLU A 143 -6.17 2.79 -5.99
N SER A 144 -6.09 2.92 -7.32
CA SER A 144 -6.17 1.79 -8.26
C SER A 144 -4.86 1.46 -9.01
N GLY A 145 -3.86 2.32 -8.90
CA GLY A 145 -2.62 2.17 -9.67
C GLY A 145 -1.76 3.42 -9.68
N VAL A 146 -0.80 3.46 -10.59
CA VAL A 146 0.13 4.58 -10.76
C VAL A 146 -0.10 5.24 -12.11
N ALA A 147 -0.41 6.52 -12.09
CA ALA A 147 -0.57 7.35 -13.27
C ALA A 147 0.72 8.12 -13.58
N PHE A 148 0.99 8.34 -14.87
CA PHE A 148 2.20 8.98 -15.37
C PHE A 148 1.85 10.16 -16.27
N ALA A 149 2.59 11.24 -16.13
CA ALA A 149 2.57 12.35 -17.07
C ALA A 149 3.77 12.27 -18.02
N GLU A 150 3.55 12.61 -19.30
CA GLU A 150 4.61 12.62 -20.33
C GLU A 150 5.75 13.59 -19.97
N LYS A 151 5.41 14.70 -19.33
CA LYS A 151 6.34 15.74 -18.88
C LYS A 151 5.78 16.50 -17.69
N LYS A 152 6.65 17.23 -16.99
CA LYS A 152 6.26 18.13 -15.90
C LYS A 152 5.17 19.11 -16.34
N GLY A 153 4.09 19.19 -15.57
CA GLY A 153 2.96 20.08 -15.86
C GLY A 153 1.88 19.51 -16.77
N ALA A 154 2.10 18.34 -17.38
CA ALA A 154 1.13 17.67 -18.24
C ALA A 154 0.19 16.75 -17.46
N ALA A 155 -0.93 16.37 -18.08
CA ALA A 155 -1.92 15.48 -17.49
C ALA A 155 -1.37 14.05 -17.24
N TYR A 156 -1.92 13.39 -16.23
CA TYR A 156 -1.51 12.06 -15.76
C TYR A 156 -2.39 10.98 -16.41
N ASP A 157 -2.27 10.83 -17.72
CA ASP A 157 -3.24 10.06 -18.52
C ASP A 157 -2.83 8.59 -18.73
N ARG A 158 -1.54 8.26 -18.55
CA ARG A 158 -1.04 6.90 -18.71
C ARG A 158 -1.07 6.19 -17.36
N VAL A 159 -2.03 5.30 -17.16
CA VAL A 159 -2.26 4.61 -15.88
C VAL A 159 -1.88 3.13 -15.99
N PHE A 160 -1.10 2.65 -15.02
CA PHE A 160 -0.85 1.22 -14.82
C PHE A 160 -1.53 0.79 -13.53
N SER A 161 -2.38 -0.22 -13.61
CA SER A 161 -3.04 -0.80 -12.45
C SER A 161 -2.03 -1.44 -11.51
N TYR A 162 -2.37 -1.54 -10.22
CA TYR A 162 -1.51 -2.30 -9.31
C TYR A 162 -1.34 -3.75 -9.79
N GLN A 163 -2.37 -4.35 -10.38
CA GLN A 163 -2.29 -5.69 -10.97
C GLN A 163 -1.15 -5.87 -11.97
N GLU A 164 -0.92 -4.88 -12.85
CA GLU A 164 0.18 -4.88 -13.82
C GLU A 164 1.53 -4.71 -13.14
N LEU A 165 1.58 -3.95 -12.04
CA LEU A 165 2.80 -3.62 -11.30
C LEU A 165 3.20 -4.69 -10.28
N LEU A 166 2.28 -5.57 -9.88
CA LEU A 166 2.52 -6.58 -8.84
C LEU A 166 3.73 -7.49 -9.06
N PRO A 167 4.02 -7.98 -10.28
CA PRO A 167 5.23 -8.78 -10.51
C PRO A 167 6.52 -8.05 -10.15
N LEU A 168 6.51 -6.72 -10.17
CA LEU A 168 7.64 -5.87 -9.84
C LEU A 168 7.65 -5.47 -8.36
N SER A 169 6.66 -5.86 -7.56
CA SER A 169 6.46 -5.31 -6.21
C SER A 169 7.47 -5.78 -5.17
N ARG A 170 7.87 -4.86 -4.29
CA ARG A 170 8.60 -5.14 -3.06
C ARG A 170 7.60 -5.53 -1.98
N ILE A 171 7.47 -6.84 -1.76
CA ILE A 171 6.45 -7.43 -0.87
C ILE A 171 6.45 -6.83 0.55
N GLY A 172 7.62 -6.45 1.08
CA GLY A 172 7.72 -5.82 2.40
C GLY A 172 7.10 -4.42 2.47
N ASP A 173 7.18 -3.66 1.38
CA ASP A 173 6.81 -2.25 1.34
C ASP A 173 5.43 -2.03 0.71
N ILE A 174 5.06 -2.86 -0.27
CA ILE A 174 3.82 -2.73 -1.03
C ILE A 174 2.58 -2.80 -0.14
N GLY A 175 2.65 -3.49 1.01
CA GLY A 175 1.56 -3.56 1.99
C GLY A 175 1.18 -2.23 2.64
N ARG A 176 2.02 -1.18 2.53
CA ARG A 176 1.65 0.19 2.91
C ARG A 176 0.79 0.89 1.85
N LEU A 177 0.95 0.48 0.60
CA LEU A 177 0.32 1.09 -0.57
C LEU A 177 -1.05 0.48 -0.86
N ILE A 178 -1.15 -0.84 -0.77
CA ILE A 178 -2.37 -1.59 -1.11
C ILE A 178 -2.91 -2.36 0.10
N THR A 179 -4.23 -2.51 0.15
CA THR A 179 -4.89 -3.33 1.16
C THR A 179 -4.55 -4.80 0.93
N VAL A 180 -4.01 -5.44 1.96
CA VAL A 180 -3.69 -6.88 1.94
C VAL A 180 -4.60 -7.60 2.94
N TRP A 181 -5.46 -8.48 2.44
CA TRP A 181 -6.27 -9.35 3.29
C TRP A 181 -5.39 -10.41 3.96
N LYS A 182 -5.38 -10.46 5.29
CA LYS A 182 -4.48 -11.34 6.06
C LYS A 182 -5.23 -12.60 6.49
N LEU A 183 -4.71 -13.76 6.10
CA LEU A 183 -5.24 -15.07 6.43
C LEU A 183 -4.25 -15.85 7.29
N THR A 184 -4.76 -16.81 8.05
CA THR A 184 -3.96 -17.78 8.82
C THR A 184 -4.49 -19.19 8.54
N GLU A 185 -3.88 -20.21 9.13
CA GLU A 185 -4.40 -21.60 9.07
C GLU A 185 -5.87 -21.69 9.53
N ASN A 186 -6.34 -20.77 10.39
CA ASN A 186 -7.75 -20.71 10.81
C ASN A 186 -8.73 -20.34 9.69
N SER A 187 -8.25 -19.93 8.51
CA SER A 187 -9.09 -19.69 7.35
C SER A 187 -9.49 -20.96 6.60
N ASP A 188 -8.98 -22.12 7.01
CA ASP A 188 -9.33 -23.41 6.41
C ASP A 188 -10.85 -23.64 6.35
N GLY A 189 -11.29 -24.13 5.20
CA GLY A 189 -12.69 -24.37 4.84
C GLY A 189 -13.52 -23.11 4.59
N LYS A 190 -12.95 -21.90 4.64
CA LYS A 190 -13.70 -20.63 4.53
C LYS A 190 -13.60 -20.00 3.14
N ILE A 191 -14.39 -18.95 2.96
CA ILE A 191 -14.48 -18.18 1.72
C ILE A 191 -13.93 -16.78 1.97
N LEU A 192 -13.04 -16.32 1.09
CA LEU A 192 -12.60 -14.93 1.01
C LEU A 192 -13.17 -14.30 -0.27
N ALA A 193 -13.96 -13.23 -0.12
CA ALA A 193 -14.46 -12.45 -1.24
C ALA A 193 -13.54 -11.24 -1.48
N LEU A 194 -13.06 -11.12 -2.71
CA LEU A 194 -12.12 -10.10 -3.16
C LEU A 194 -12.67 -9.37 -4.38
N LYS A 195 -12.14 -8.18 -4.64
CA LYS A 195 -12.26 -7.51 -5.94
C LYS A 195 -11.05 -7.87 -6.80
N GLN A 196 -11.21 -7.81 -8.13
CA GLN A 196 -10.05 -7.83 -9.02
C GLN A 196 -9.04 -6.75 -8.62
N GLY A 197 -7.77 -7.14 -8.52
CA GLY A 197 -6.65 -6.28 -8.09
C GLY A 197 -6.31 -6.39 -6.61
N ASP A 198 -7.17 -6.99 -5.77
CA ASP A 198 -6.88 -7.18 -4.35
C ASP A 198 -5.67 -8.10 -4.12
N LEU A 199 -4.91 -7.79 -3.06
CA LEU A 199 -3.91 -8.68 -2.53
C LEU A 199 -4.39 -9.39 -1.28
N PHE A 200 -3.88 -10.59 -1.07
CA PHE A 200 -4.05 -11.31 0.16
C PHE A 200 -2.79 -12.09 0.51
N ALA A 201 -2.59 -12.34 1.80
CA ALA A 201 -1.42 -13.04 2.29
C ALA A 201 -1.78 -14.01 3.39
N PHE A 202 -1.13 -15.17 3.38
CA PHE A 202 -1.19 -16.12 4.48
C PHE A 202 -0.03 -15.90 5.42
N LYS A 203 -0.32 -15.79 6.71
CA LYS A 203 0.63 -15.88 7.82
C LYS A 203 0.53 -17.30 8.38
N LEU A 204 1.56 -18.10 8.15
CA LEU A 204 1.58 -19.53 8.44
C LEU A 204 2.72 -19.85 9.40
N ASN A 205 2.50 -20.74 10.36
CA ASN A 205 3.60 -21.25 11.18
C ASN A 205 4.46 -22.19 10.33
N ALA A 206 5.78 -22.02 10.35
CA ALA A 206 6.70 -22.85 9.58
C ALA A 206 8.02 -23.05 10.32
N ASN A 207 8.64 -24.22 10.17
CA ASN A 207 10.00 -24.48 10.60
C ASN A 207 10.84 -25.01 9.41
N PRO A 208 11.45 -24.12 8.61
CA PRO A 208 12.24 -24.51 7.44
C PRO A 208 13.42 -25.44 7.75
N SER A 209 13.96 -25.42 8.98
CA SER A 209 15.09 -26.27 9.39
C SER A 209 14.76 -27.76 9.40
N THR A 210 13.49 -28.10 9.50
CA THR A 210 13.00 -29.50 9.45
C THR A 210 12.82 -30.02 8.03
N GLY A 211 13.04 -29.17 7.02
CA GLY A 211 12.79 -29.45 5.60
C GLY A 211 11.34 -29.24 5.16
N PHE A 212 10.39 -29.06 6.09
CA PHE A 212 9.00 -28.78 5.74
C PHE A 212 8.79 -27.35 5.26
N ARG A 213 7.99 -27.19 4.20
CA ARG A 213 7.63 -25.91 3.58
C ARG A 213 6.15 -25.90 3.20
N TRP A 214 5.56 -24.71 3.14
CA TRP A 214 4.21 -24.56 2.59
C TRP A 214 4.25 -24.54 1.07
N VAL A 215 3.66 -25.55 0.44
CA VAL A 215 3.49 -25.66 -1.01
C VAL A 215 2.07 -25.25 -1.36
N ASN A 216 1.92 -24.40 -2.37
CA ASN A 216 0.62 -23.90 -2.80
C ASN A 216 0.17 -24.56 -4.10
N SER A 217 -1.14 -24.78 -4.23
CA SER A 217 -1.81 -25.22 -5.44
C SER A 217 -3.08 -24.40 -5.63
N VAL A 218 -3.32 -23.94 -6.86
CA VAL A 218 -4.54 -23.19 -7.22
C VAL A 218 -5.30 -23.98 -8.26
N SER A 219 -6.60 -24.15 -8.04
CA SER A 219 -7.50 -24.78 -9.01
C SER A 219 -8.81 -24.00 -9.14
N GLY A 220 -9.60 -24.31 -10.17
CA GLY A 220 -10.81 -23.57 -10.51
C GLY A 220 -10.53 -22.20 -11.14
N GLY A 221 -11.60 -21.57 -11.63
CA GLY A 221 -11.55 -20.27 -12.30
C GLY A 221 -10.66 -20.23 -13.57
N PRO A 222 -10.55 -19.05 -14.20
CA PRO A 222 -9.60 -18.80 -15.28
C PRO A 222 -8.14 -19.02 -14.87
N ALA A 223 -7.33 -19.58 -15.79
CA ALA A 223 -5.89 -19.74 -15.59
C ALA A 223 -5.21 -18.41 -15.24
N ASN A 224 -4.21 -18.44 -14.35
CA ASN A 224 -3.49 -17.26 -13.85
C ASN A 224 -4.38 -16.22 -13.14
N GLY A 225 -5.58 -16.60 -12.72
CA GLY A 225 -6.49 -15.72 -11.99
C GLY A 225 -6.08 -15.46 -10.54
N ILE A 226 -5.37 -16.39 -9.91
CA ILE A 226 -4.65 -16.16 -8.65
C ILE A 226 -3.16 -16.42 -8.90
N VAL A 227 -2.32 -15.43 -8.61
CA VAL A 227 -0.87 -15.54 -8.81
C VAL A 227 -0.14 -15.33 -7.49
N LYS A 228 0.79 -16.23 -7.15
CA LYS A 228 1.70 -16.04 -6.02
C LYS A 228 2.70 -14.94 -6.36
N ALA A 229 2.64 -13.83 -5.63
CA ALA A 229 3.51 -12.67 -5.82
C ALA A 229 4.87 -12.84 -5.13
N GLY A 230 4.94 -13.64 -4.05
CA GLY A 230 6.19 -13.91 -3.35
C GLY A 230 5.99 -14.57 -2.00
N SER A 231 7.09 -14.75 -1.27
CA SER A 231 7.07 -15.24 0.10
C SER A 231 8.20 -14.65 0.93
N SER A 232 7.98 -14.54 2.25
CA SER A 232 8.97 -14.11 3.22
C SER A 232 8.92 -15.01 4.47
N PHE A 233 10.01 -15.08 5.22
CA PHE A 233 10.09 -15.84 6.47
C PHE A 233 10.68 -14.97 7.58
N MET A 234 10.05 -14.99 8.75
CA MET A 234 10.50 -14.23 9.92
C MET A 234 10.56 -15.11 11.17
N ILE A 235 11.64 -14.98 11.92
CA ILE A 235 11.79 -15.53 13.28
C ILE A 235 11.62 -14.37 14.26
N SER A 236 10.96 -14.63 15.40
CA SER A 236 10.84 -13.65 16.48
C SER A 236 12.20 -13.10 16.89
N ASN A 237 12.31 -11.77 17.09
CA ASN A 237 13.56 -11.14 17.50
C ASN A 237 14.15 -11.75 18.79
N SER A 238 13.29 -12.20 19.71
CA SER A 238 13.70 -12.87 20.95
C SER A 238 14.37 -14.24 20.76
N GLN A 239 14.30 -14.83 19.56
CA GLN A 239 14.77 -16.18 19.26
C GLN A 239 15.74 -16.23 18.07
N LYS A 240 16.17 -15.07 17.56
CA LYS A 240 16.99 -14.97 16.34
C LYS A 240 18.36 -15.68 16.44
N GLU A 241 18.90 -15.83 17.65
CA GLU A 241 20.21 -16.46 17.87
C GLU A 241 20.14 -17.99 18.03
N GLN A 242 18.94 -18.58 18.01
CA GLN A 242 18.75 -20.02 18.18
C GLN A 242 18.61 -20.72 16.81
N THR A 243 19.57 -21.59 16.49
CA THR A 243 19.53 -22.42 15.28
C THR A 243 18.34 -23.39 15.32
N GLY A 244 17.60 -23.49 14.21
CA GLY A 244 16.47 -24.43 14.08
C GLY A 244 15.12 -23.91 14.60
N THR A 245 15.05 -22.63 14.99
CA THR A 245 13.83 -22.03 15.55
C THR A 245 12.70 -21.97 14.52
N PRO A 246 11.49 -22.45 14.85
CA PRO A 246 10.28 -22.16 14.10
C PRO A 246 10.04 -20.66 13.92
N GLY A 247 9.32 -20.30 12.89
CA GLY A 247 8.95 -18.92 12.60
C GLY A 247 7.66 -18.83 11.83
N LEU A 248 7.48 -17.68 11.19
CA LEU A 248 6.30 -17.35 10.40
C LEU A 248 6.70 -17.24 8.94
N GLU A 249 6.07 -18.06 8.10
CA GLU A 249 6.11 -17.91 6.65
C GLU A 249 4.93 -17.04 6.20
N PHE A 250 5.22 -16.09 5.33
CA PHE A 250 4.24 -15.25 4.68
C PHE A 250 4.21 -15.60 3.19
N GLN A 251 3.05 -15.95 2.66
CA GLN A 251 2.86 -16.17 1.21
C GLN A 251 1.86 -15.15 0.67
N PHE A 252 2.26 -14.38 -0.33
CA PHE A 252 1.48 -13.29 -0.90
C PHE A 252 0.89 -13.69 -2.24
N TYR A 253 -0.37 -13.31 -2.47
CA TYR A 253 -1.15 -13.67 -3.63
C TYR A 253 -1.92 -12.48 -4.18
N ALA A 254 -2.06 -12.46 -5.50
CA ALA A 254 -2.78 -11.45 -6.26
C ALA A 254 -4.04 -12.04 -6.89
N ALA A 255 -5.18 -11.37 -6.71
CA ALA A 255 -6.42 -11.67 -7.41
C ALA A 255 -6.47 -10.93 -8.77
N LYS A 256 -6.19 -11.63 -9.86
CA LYS A 256 -6.04 -11.05 -11.21
C LYS A 256 -7.28 -11.12 -12.09
N LEU A 257 -8.09 -12.16 -11.96
CA LEU A 257 -9.24 -12.38 -12.84
C LEU A 257 -10.47 -12.74 -12.00
N PRO A 258 -11.67 -12.26 -12.37
CA PRO A 258 -12.92 -12.70 -11.75
C PRO A 258 -13.11 -14.21 -11.88
N GLY A 259 -13.64 -14.83 -10.82
CA GLY A 259 -13.84 -16.27 -10.77
C GLY A 259 -13.88 -16.84 -9.37
N THR A 260 -14.15 -18.14 -9.27
CA THR A 260 -14.08 -18.90 -8.02
C THR A 260 -12.91 -19.87 -8.08
N TYR A 261 -11.99 -19.71 -7.14
CA TYR A 261 -10.74 -20.44 -7.04
C TYR A 261 -10.69 -21.23 -5.74
N ARG A 262 -10.04 -22.38 -5.77
CA ARG A 262 -9.63 -23.13 -4.58
C ARG A 262 -8.12 -23.02 -4.45
N LEU A 263 -7.69 -22.33 -3.39
CA LEU A 263 -6.28 -22.24 -3.01
C LEU A 263 -6.02 -23.23 -1.88
N GLN A 264 -5.16 -24.21 -2.15
CA GLN A 264 -4.70 -25.20 -1.19
C GLN A 264 -3.25 -24.90 -0.82
N LEU A 265 -2.99 -24.89 0.47
CA LEU A 265 -1.66 -24.80 1.07
C LEU A 265 -1.40 -26.11 1.81
N SER A 266 -0.32 -26.81 1.44
CA SER A 266 0.10 -28.05 2.06
C SER A 266 1.46 -27.88 2.73
N TYR A 267 1.57 -28.17 4.02
CA TYR A 267 2.83 -28.16 4.75
C TYR A 267 3.50 -29.52 4.61
N GLN A 268 4.53 -29.59 3.76
CA GLN A 268 5.15 -30.86 3.37
C GLN A 268 6.64 -30.70 3.08
N ARG A 269 7.36 -31.83 3.03
CA ARG A 269 8.69 -31.90 2.44
C ARG A 269 8.52 -32.17 0.94
N PRO A 270 8.81 -31.21 0.05
CA PRO A 270 8.46 -31.34 -1.37
C PRO A 270 9.11 -32.54 -2.09
N TRP A 271 10.20 -33.09 -1.54
CA TRP A 271 10.90 -34.25 -2.06
C TRP A 271 10.37 -35.59 -1.55
N GLU A 272 9.52 -35.60 -0.52
CA GLU A 272 8.89 -36.82 -0.01
C GLU A 272 7.56 -37.05 -0.73
N LYS A 273 7.29 -38.29 -1.17
CA LYS A 273 6.03 -38.66 -1.84
C LYS A 273 4.91 -38.96 -0.81
N ILE A 274 4.76 -38.09 0.18
CA ILE A 274 3.74 -38.21 1.22
C ILE A 274 2.84 -36.98 1.21
N ALA A 275 1.60 -37.16 1.70
CA ALA A 275 0.67 -36.06 1.87
C ALA A 275 1.18 -35.03 2.89
N GLY A 276 0.68 -33.80 2.80
CA GLY A 276 0.99 -32.75 3.76
C GLY A 276 0.61 -33.14 5.18
N VAL A 277 1.47 -32.79 6.14
CA VAL A 277 1.17 -33.02 7.56
C VAL A 277 0.18 -31.99 8.11
N ARG A 278 0.02 -30.87 7.41
CA ARG A 278 -1.01 -29.85 7.65
C ARG A 278 -1.49 -29.31 6.32
N GLU A 279 -2.76 -28.96 6.25
CA GLU A 279 -3.37 -28.34 5.09
C GLU A 279 -4.20 -27.12 5.48
N CYS A 280 -4.30 -26.17 4.56
CA CYS A 280 -5.20 -25.03 4.65
C CYS A 280 -5.80 -24.78 3.27
N ASN A 281 -7.12 -24.94 3.18
CA ASN A 281 -7.90 -24.85 1.95
C ASN A 281 -8.85 -23.66 2.06
N VAL A 282 -8.71 -22.69 1.14
CA VAL A 282 -9.55 -21.50 1.12
C VAL A 282 -10.19 -21.35 -0.25
N THR A 283 -11.48 -21.06 -0.26
CA THR A 283 -12.18 -20.66 -1.48
C THR A 283 -12.04 -19.16 -1.68
N ILE A 284 -11.50 -18.73 -2.81
CA ILE A 284 -11.34 -17.33 -3.17
C ILE A 284 -12.37 -16.98 -4.24
N ILE A 285 -13.22 -15.99 -3.96
CA ILE A 285 -14.18 -15.46 -4.93
C ILE A 285 -13.70 -14.06 -5.32
N VAL A 286 -13.28 -13.92 -6.57
CA VAL A 286 -12.92 -12.63 -7.15
C VAL A 286 -14.12 -12.10 -7.92
N LYS A 287 -14.63 -10.95 -7.49
CA LYS A 287 -15.72 -10.21 -8.14
C LYS A 287 -15.20 -9.27 -9.20
#